data_AF-A0A330H7B7-F1
#
_entry.id   AF-A0A330H7B7-F1
#
_cell.length_a   1.000
_cell.length_b   1.000
_cell.length_c   1.000
_cell.angle_alpha   90.00
_cell.angle_beta   90.00
_cell.angle_gamma   90.00
#
_symmetry.space_group_name_H-M   'P 1'
#
loop_
_entity.id
_entity.type
_entity.pdbx_description
1 polymer ?
#
loop_
_entity_poly.entity_id
_entity_poly.type
_entity_poly.pdbx_seq_one_letter_code
_entity_poly.pdbx_strand_id
1 'polypeptide(L)'
;MRPGRKIYSEQERAQKLAQIEKSVNGGATLKSAVKQAGTSEQTYYQWKKKARLPATAGDDLKDLVALEEENKRLKNMLAERLRKENAELKKRLGLQ
;
A
#
# COMPACT_ATOMS: atom_id res chain seq x y z
N MET A 1 -17.87 -33.52 -15.28
CA MET A 1 -16.49 -32.99 -15.13
C MET A 1 -16.58 -31.50 -14.84
N ARG A 2 -16.10 -31.03 -13.68
CA ARG A 2 -16.00 -29.59 -13.40
C ARG A 2 -14.79 -29.03 -14.16
N PRO A 3 -14.92 -27.97 -14.97
CA PRO A 3 -13.77 -27.39 -15.63
C PRO A 3 -12.74 -26.91 -14.59
N GLY A 4 -11.46 -27.15 -14.86
CA GLY A 4 -10.36 -26.75 -13.99
C GLY A 4 -10.35 -25.25 -13.72
N ARG A 5 -9.88 -24.84 -12.54
CA ARG A 5 -9.80 -23.43 -12.15
C ARG A 5 -8.78 -22.72 -13.05
N LYS A 6 -9.26 -21.79 -13.89
CA LYS A 6 -8.39 -20.95 -14.73
C LYS A 6 -7.60 -19.97 -13.85
N ILE A 7 -6.28 -20.07 -13.88
CA ILE A 7 -5.39 -19.18 -13.12
C ILE A 7 -5.00 -18.04 -14.05
N TYR A 8 -5.39 -16.81 -13.71
CA TYR A 8 -5.02 -15.60 -14.44
C TYR A 8 -3.79 -14.95 -13.79
N SER A 9 -2.79 -14.60 -14.59
CA SER A 9 -1.67 -13.73 -14.20
C SER A 9 -2.15 -12.31 -13.90
N GLU A 10 -1.32 -11.49 -13.25
CA GLU A 10 -1.67 -10.09 -12.95
C GLU A 10 -1.89 -9.27 -14.21
N GLN A 11 -1.07 -9.50 -15.24
CA GLN A 11 -1.22 -8.83 -16.55
C GLN A 11 -2.53 -9.20 -17.24
N GLU A 12 -2.91 -10.49 -17.23
CA GLU A 12 -4.20 -10.92 -17.79
C GLU A 12 -5.40 -10.34 -17.03
N ARG A 13 -5.30 -10.20 -15.70
CA ARG A 13 -6.34 -9.55 -14.90
C ARG A 13 -6.47 -8.07 -15.25
N ALA A 14 -5.34 -7.37 -15.37
CA ALA A 14 -5.32 -5.96 -15.75
C ALA A 14 -5.91 -5.72 -17.15
N GLN A 15 -5.55 -6.55 -18.13
CA GLN A 15 -6.13 -6.50 -19.48
C GLN A 15 -7.64 -6.72 -19.47
N LYS A 16 -8.13 -7.72 -18.70
CA LYS A 16 -9.56 -7.97 -18.56
C LYS A 16 -10.30 -6.82 -17.87
N LEU A 17 -9.72 -6.24 -16.81
CA LEU A 17 -10.29 -5.06 -16.15
C LEU A 17 -10.42 -3.88 -17.12
N ALA A 18 -9.37 -3.58 -17.89
CA ALA A 18 -9.38 -2.51 -18.88
C ALA A 18 -10.40 -2.76 -20.00
N GLN A 19 -10.53 -4.01 -20.47
CA GLN A 19 -11.55 -4.39 -21.46
C GLN A 19 -12.97 -4.15 -20.91
N ILE A 20 -13.25 -4.56 -19.68
CA ILE A 20 -14.55 -4.39 -19.03
C ILE A 20 -14.86 -2.91 -18.85
N GLU A 21 -13.90 -2.11 -18.39
CA GLU A 21 -14.07 -0.67 -18.21
C GLU A 21 -14.31 0.06 -19.53
N LYS A 22 -13.61 -0.32 -20.60
CA LYS A 22 -13.85 0.22 -21.95
C LYS A 22 -15.28 -0.07 -22.42
N SER A 23 -15.76 -1.30 -22.24
CA SER A 23 -17.13 -1.68 -22.61
C SER A 23 -18.18 -0.91 -21.79
N VAL A 24 -17.96 -0.77 -20.48
CA VAL A 24 -18.87 -0.02 -19.59
C VAL A 24 -18.90 1.47 -19.94
N ASN A 25 -17.74 2.07 -20.21
CA ASN A 25 -17.65 3.47 -20.66
C ASN A 25 -18.32 3.68 -22.04
N GLY A 26 -18.37 2.63 -22.87
CA GLY A 26 -19.12 2.61 -24.13
C GLY A 26 -20.63 2.40 -23.97
N GLY A 27 -21.16 2.41 -22.75
CA GLY A 27 -22.59 2.28 -22.45
C GLY A 27 -23.08 0.85 -22.19
N ALA A 28 -22.19 -0.16 -22.19
CA ALA A 28 -22.58 -1.52 -21.83
C ALA A 28 -22.86 -1.66 -20.32
N THR A 29 -23.78 -2.54 -19.97
CA THR A 29 -23.97 -2.89 -18.56
C THR A 29 -22.78 -3.71 -18.05
N LEU A 30 -22.45 -3.59 -16.77
CA LEU A 30 -21.36 -4.37 -16.17
C LEU A 30 -21.57 -5.87 -16.40
N LYS A 31 -22.80 -6.36 -16.29
CA LYS A 31 -23.19 -7.76 -16.52
C LYS A 31 -22.85 -8.25 -17.93
N SER A 32 -23.10 -7.46 -18.96
CA SER A 32 -22.76 -7.83 -20.34
C SER A 32 -21.24 -7.76 -20.58
N ALA A 33 -20.58 -6.75 -20.01
CA ALA A 33 -19.13 -6.57 -20.13
C ALA A 33 -18.33 -7.71 -19.47
N VAL A 34 -18.69 -8.14 -18.26
CA VAL A 34 -18.00 -9.27 -17.59
C VAL A 34 -18.26 -10.59 -18.31
N LYS A 35 -19.47 -10.79 -18.85
CA LYS A 35 -19.81 -11.97 -19.66
C LYS A 35 -18.97 -12.02 -20.93
N GLN A 36 -18.81 -10.89 -21.62
CA GLN A 36 -17.96 -10.77 -22.81
C GLN A 36 -16.48 -11.00 -22.48
N ALA A 37 -16.02 -10.56 -21.31
CA ALA A 37 -14.66 -10.79 -20.83
C ALA A 37 -14.44 -12.20 -20.23
N GLY A 38 -15.47 -13.06 -20.19
CA GLY A 38 -15.38 -14.43 -19.65
C GLY A 38 -15.15 -14.49 -18.14
N THR A 39 -15.67 -13.51 -17.40
CA THR A 39 -15.53 -13.39 -15.94
C THR A 39 -16.89 -13.09 -15.29
N SER A 40 -16.95 -13.15 -13.95
CA SER A 40 -18.12 -12.73 -13.17
C SER A 40 -17.93 -11.32 -12.61
N GLU A 41 -19.05 -10.67 -12.25
CA GLU A 41 -19.04 -9.38 -11.56
C GLU A 41 -18.28 -9.45 -10.24
N GLN A 42 -18.47 -10.54 -9.48
CA GLN A 42 -17.74 -10.76 -8.24
C GLN A 42 -16.23 -10.78 -8.45
N THR A 43 -15.75 -11.49 -9.48
CA THR A 43 -14.32 -11.54 -9.83
C THR A 43 -13.82 -10.18 -10.29
N TYR A 44 -14.61 -9.44 -11.08
CA TYR A 44 -14.30 -8.07 -11.48
C TYR A 44 -14.07 -7.17 -10.26
N TYR A 45 -15.00 -7.15 -9.30
CA TYR A 45 -14.86 -6.32 -8.10
C TYR A 45 -13.67 -6.76 -7.22
N GLN A 46 -13.42 -8.06 -7.10
CA GLN A 46 -12.24 -8.56 -6.37
C GLN A 46 -10.93 -8.11 -7.01
N TRP A 47 -10.82 -8.20 -8.33
CA TRP A 47 -9.62 -7.75 -9.06
C TRP A 47 -9.49 -6.23 -9.02
N LYS A 48 -10.59 -5.48 -9.19
CA LYS A 48 -10.61 -4.03 -9.09
C LYS A 48 -10.18 -3.55 -7.69
N LYS A 49 -10.66 -4.22 -6.64
CA LYS A 49 -10.24 -3.94 -5.26
C LYS A 49 -8.74 -4.22 -5.08
N LYS A 50 -8.23 -5.34 -5.61
CA LYS A 50 -6.80 -5.68 -5.55
C LYS A 50 -5.92 -4.74 -6.36
N ALA A 51 -6.39 -4.25 -7.51
CA ALA A 51 -5.68 -3.28 -8.34
C ALA A 51 -5.68 -1.87 -7.74
N ARG A 52 -6.69 -1.53 -6.92
CA ARG A 52 -6.76 -0.26 -6.17
C ARG A 52 -5.92 -0.28 -4.89
N LEU A 53 -5.69 -1.47 -4.33
CA LEU A 53 -4.71 -1.62 -3.26
C LEU A 53 -3.32 -1.44 -3.88
N PRO A 54 -2.46 -0.58 -3.32
CA PRO A 54 -1.07 -0.50 -3.75
C PRO A 54 -0.47 -1.91 -3.66
N ALA A 55 0.17 -2.37 -4.74
CA ALA A 55 0.99 -3.58 -4.70
C ALA A 55 2.15 -3.45 -3.67
N THR A 56 2.39 -2.23 -3.19
CA THR A 56 3.44 -1.79 -2.26
C THR A 56 3.04 -1.83 -0.79
N ALA A 57 1.86 -2.33 -0.39
CA ALA A 57 1.45 -2.30 1.01
C ALA A 57 2.45 -2.97 1.99
N GLY A 58 3.28 -3.89 1.50
CA GLY A 58 4.38 -4.49 2.28
C GLY A 58 5.70 -3.71 2.24
N ASP A 59 5.93 -2.90 1.21
CA ASP A 59 7.10 -2.03 1.07
C ASP A 59 6.90 -0.73 1.83
N ASP A 60 5.72 -0.12 1.69
CA ASP A 60 5.28 1.05 2.45
C ASP A 60 5.32 0.80 3.97
N LEU A 61 4.99 -0.43 4.40
CA LEU A 61 5.07 -0.81 5.81
C LEU A 61 6.52 -0.95 6.31
N LYS A 62 7.44 -1.45 5.47
CA LYS A 62 8.87 -1.53 5.81
C LYS A 62 9.48 -0.14 5.92
N ASP A 63 9.15 0.74 4.98
CA ASP A 63 9.59 2.14 5.01
C ASP A 63 9.06 2.86 6.24
N LEU A 64 7.80 2.61 6.63
CA LEU A 64 7.22 3.17 7.84
C LEU A 64 7.97 2.71 9.10
N VAL A 65 8.27 1.41 9.22
CA VAL A 65 9.03 0.85 10.35
C VAL A 65 10.44 1.45 10.40
N ALA A 66 11.13 1.55 9.26
CA ALA A 66 12.46 2.14 9.18
C ALA A 66 12.45 3.62 9.60
N LEU A 67 11.43 4.39 9.19
CA LEU A 67 11.25 5.77 9.60
C LEU A 67 10.97 5.91 11.11
N GLU A 68 10.19 5.01 11.69
CA GLU A 68 9.92 4.99 13.14
C GLU A 68 11.20 4.70 13.95
N GLU A 69 12.02 3.75 13.51
CA GLU A 69 13.32 3.43 14.12
C GLU A 69 14.27 4.62 14.07
N GLU A 70 14.39 5.29 12.92
CA GLU A 70 15.23 6.47 12.78
C GLU A 70 14.71 7.63 13.63
N ASN A 71 13.39 7.85 13.71
CA ASN A 71 12.79 8.85 14.57
C ASN A 71 13.15 8.62 16.05
N LYS A 72 13.09 7.35 16.50
CA LYS A 72 13.47 6.96 17.86
C LYS A 72 14.95 7.21 18.11
N ARG A 73 15.82 6.87 17.16
CA ARG A 73 17.26 7.15 17.24
C ARG A 73 17.55 8.64 17.36
N LEU A 74 16.93 9.46 16.52
CA LEU A 74 17.09 10.92 16.53
C LEU A 74 16.62 11.53 17.86
N LYS A 75 15.47 11.09 18.38
CA LYS A 75 14.97 11.52 19.70
C LYS A 75 15.95 11.20 20.83
N ASN A 76 16.54 10.01 20.82
CA ASN A 76 17.53 9.61 21.83
C ASN A 76 18.80 10.47 21.72
N MET A 77 19.31 10.70 20.51
CA MET A 77 20.48 11.55 20.29
C MET A 77 20.23 12.99 20.75
N LEU A 78 19.06 13.54 20.46
CA LEU A 78 18.66 14.86 20.92
C LEU A 78 18.59 14.93 22.45
N ALA A 79 17.96 13.94 23.08
CA ALA A 79 17.87 13.86 24.54
C ALA A 79 19.26 13.80 25.21
N GLU A 80 20.17 12.99 24.67
CA GLU A 80 21.55 12.92 25.15
C GLU A 80 22.29 14.24 25.02
N ARG A 81 22.15 14.91 23.87
CA ARG A 81 22.76 16.23 23.65
C ARG A 81 22.22 17.27 24.64
N LEU A 82 20.91 17.33 24.82
CA LEU A 82 20.27 18.24 25.76
C LEU A 82 20.69 17.96 27.21
N ARG A 83 20.86 16.69 27.61
CA ARG A 83 21.37 16.35 28.95
C ARG A 83 22.78 16.88 29.17
N LYS A 84 23.66 16.72 28.18
CA LYS A 84 25.04 17.23 28.24
C LYS A 84 25.06 18.76 28.33
N GLU A 85 24.35 19.45 27.43
CA GLU A 85 24.27 20.91 27.43
C GLU A 85 23.68 21.43 28.75
N ASN A 86 22.61 20.81 29.26
CA ASN A 86 22.03 21.18 30.56
C ASN A 86 22.98 20.96 31.73
N ALA A 87 23.77 19.88 31.72
CA ALA A 87 24.77 19.62 32.76
C ALA A 87 25.89 20.68 32.72
N GLU A 88 26.34 21.07 31.53
CA GLU A 88 27.31 22.17 31.36
C GLU A 88 26.74 23.51 31.82
N LEU A 89 25.50 23.83 31.46
CA LEU A 89 24.82 25.05 31.90
C LEU A 89 24.67 25.08 33.43
N LYS A 90 24.23 23.98 34.05
CA LYS A 90 24.14 23.88 35.51
C LYS A 90 25.49 24.11 36.19
N LYS A 91 26.57 23.54 35.66
CA LYS A 91 27.94 23.80 36.13
C LYS A 91 28.31 25.28 36.05
N ARG A 92 28.05 25.92 34.90
CA ARG A 92 28.35 27.35 34.69
C ARG A 92 27.54 28.27 35.60
N LEU A 93 26.32 27.87 35.93
CA LEU A 93 25.42 28.60 36.82
C LEU A 93 25.65 28.28 38.32
N GLY A 94 26.59 27.39 38.65
CA GLY A 94 26.84 26.98 40.05
C GLY A 94 25.71 26.17 40.68
N LEU A 95 24.83 25.57 39.86
CA LEU A 95 23.65 24.79 40.28
C LEU A 95 23.95 23.28 40.37
N GLN A 96 25.19 22.91 40.71
CA GLN A 96 25.59 21.51 40.91
C GLN A 96 25.18 20.97 42.27
#